data_AF-A0A2G1YK52-F1
#
_entry.id   AF-A0A2G1YK52-F1
#
_cell.length_a   1.000
_cell.length_b   1.000
_cell.length_c   1.000
_cell.angle_alpha   90.00
_cell.angle_beta   90.00
_cell.angle_gamma   90.00
#
_symmetry.space_group_name_H-M   'P 1'
#
loop_
_entity.id
_entity.type
_entity.pdbx_description
1 polymer ?
#
loop_
_entity_poly.entity_id
_entity_poly.type
_entity_poly.pdbx_seq_one_letter_code
_entity_poly.pdbx_strand_id
1 'polypeptide(L)'
;MFGSIYYMLPRITGRLWPWPGLITAHFWCVVVGFVIYFIALSVGGWLQGVAMLDAGRPFADSVILLKPYLEARSVGGTVMTIGHVLLAINVFGIFVLTRPASRNGAIA
;
A
#
# COMPACT_ATOMS: atom_id res chain seq x y z
N MET A 1 -3.08 -10.19 -1.02
CA MET A 1 -2.82 -10.45 0.41
C MET A 1 -3.67 -9.58 1.36
N PHE A 2 -3.80 -8.26 1.17
CA PHE A 2 -4.62 -7.46 2.11
C PHE A 2 -6.11 -7.78 2.12
N GLY A 3 -6.71 -8.04 0.95
CA GLY A 3 -8.12 -8.44 0.86
C GLY A 3 -8.42 -9.75 1.60
N SER A 4 -7.49 -10.71 1.58
CA SER A 4 -7.65 -11.96 2.33
C SER A 4 -7.57 -11.73 3.84
N ILE A 5 -6.73 -10.80 4.33
CA ILE A 5 -6.73 -10.40 5.74
C ILE A 5 -8.10 -9.81 6.13
N TYR A 6 -8.62 -8.85 5.34
CA TYR A 6 -9.92 -8.24 5.62
C TYR A 6 -11.08 -9.23 5.61
N TYR A 7 -10.97 -10.27 4.80
CA TYR A 7 -11.95 -11.35 4.72
C TYR A 7 -11.81 -12.39 5.84
N MET A 8 -10.61 -12.90 6.09
CA MET A 8 -10.38 -14.03 6.97
C MET A 8 -10.35 -13.64 8.45
N LEU A 9 -9.76 -12.49 8.78
CA LEU A 9 -9.49 -12.14 10.18
C LEU A 9 -10.76 -12.04 11.04
N PRO A 10 -11.88 -11.44 10.57
CA PRO A 10 -13.14 -11.43 11.34
C PRO A 10 -13.73 -12.82 11.55
N ARG A 11 -13.58 -13.70 10.56
CA ARG A 11 -14.14 -15.07 10.59
C ARG A 11 -13.37 -15.95 11.57
N ILE A 12 -12.06 -15.83 11.60
CA ILE A 12 -11.19 -16.60 12.50
C ILE A 12 -11.33 -16.10 13.94
N THR A 13 -11.41 -14.79 14.14
CA THR A 13 -11.47 -14.20 15.49
C THR A 13 -12.89 -14.14 16.06
N GLY A 14 -13.92 -14.30 15.21
CA GLY A 14 -15.33 -14.08 15.58
C GLY A 14 -15.64 -12.63 15.92
N ARG A 15 -14.81 -11.69 15.47
CA ARG A 15 -14.87 -10.26 15.84
C ARG A 15 -15.08 -9.39 14.61
N LEU A 16 -15.88 -8.35 14.74
CA LEU A 16 -16.10 -7.37 13.68
C LEU A 16 -14.99 -6.31 13.65
N TRP A 17 -14.80 -5.66 12.49
CA TRP A 17 -13.84 -4.56 12.37
C TRP A 17 -14.29 -3.35 13.21
N PRO A 18 -13.46 -2.81 14.11
CA PRO A 18 -13.81 -1.65 14.92
C PRO A 18 -13.99 -0.39 14.06
N TRP A 19 -13.20 -0.24 12.99
CA TRP A 19 -13.26 0.92 12.10
C TRP A 19 -13.33 0.51 10.63
N PRO A 20 -14.54 0.30 10.07
CA PRO A 20 -14.71 -0.03 8.66
C PRO A 20 -14.14 1.03 7.71
N GLY A 21 -14.18 2.31 8.09
CA GLY A 21 -13.63 3.41 7.28
C GLY A 21 -12.12 3.30 7.02
N LEU A 22 -11.35 2.71 7.96
CA LEU A 22 -9.91 2.49 7.78
C LEU A 22 -9.60 1.47 6.68
N ILE A 23 -10.54 0.59 6.35
CA ILE A 23 -10.40 -0.37 5.24
C ILE A 23 -10.39 0.39 3.91
N THR A 24 -11.37 1.28 3.73
CA THR A 24 -11.48 2.12 2.54
C THR A 24 -10.32 3.10 2.44
N ALA A 25 -9.90 3.70 3.55
CA ALA A 25 -8.74 4.58 3.58
C ALA A 25 -7.45 3.85 3.21
N HIS A 26 -7.19 2.66 3.79
CA HIS A 26 -6.05 1.83 3.41
C HIS A 26 -6.06 1.50 1.92
N PHE A 27 -7.21 1.09 1.36
CA PHE A 27 -7.35 0.80 -0.06
C PHE A 27 -6.92 1.99 -0.92
N TRP A 28 -7.47 3.18 -0.68
CA TRP A 28 -7.15 4.35 -1.49
C TRP A 28 -5.72 4.85 -1.29
N CYS A 29 -5.17 4.81 -0.07
CA CYS A 29 -3.75 5.11 0.16
C CYS A 29 -2.84 4.19 -0.66
N VAL A 30 -3.10 2.88 -0.66
CA VAL A 30 -2.27 1.92 -1.41
C VAL A 30 -2.45 2.11 -2.91
N VAL A 31 -3.68 2.26 -3.40
CA VAL A 31 -3.95 2.46 -4.84
C VAL A 31 -3.30 3.74 -5.35
N VAL A 32 -3.52 4.88 -4.69
CA VAL A 32 -2.95 6.16 -5.11
C VAL A 32 -1.42 6.13 -5.02
N GLY A 33 -0.87 5.64 -3.91
CA GLY A 33 0.57 5.53 -3.73
C GLY A 33 1.23 4.60 -4.77
N PHE A 34 0.57 3.49 -5.11
CA PHE A 34 1.03 2.57 -6.16
C PHE A 34 0.98 3.23 -7.54
N VAL A 35 -0.09 3.95 -7.89
CA VAL A 35 -0.19 4.64 -9.18
C VAL A 35 0.93 5.66 -9.35
N ILE A 36 1.20 6.48 -8.33
CA ILE A 36 2.32 7.44 -8.34
C ILE A 36 3.65 6.70 -8.56
N TYR A 37 3.89 5.65 -7.78
CA TYR A 37 5.13 4.86 -7.84
C TYR A 37 5.32 4.23 -9.22
N PHE A 38 4.27 3.59 -9.75
CA PHE A 38 4.28 2.87 -11.01
C PHE A 38 4.53 3.80 -12.19
N ILE A 39 3.81 4.93 -12.27
CA ILE A 39 3.99 5.90 -13.36
C ILE A 39 5.38 6.53 -13.29
N ALA A 40 5.80 6.99 -12.11
CA ALA A 40 7.10 7.65 -11.94
C ALA A 40 8.26 6.75 -12.40
N LEU A 41 8.27 5.48 -11.96
CA LEU A 41 9.34 4.56 -12.35
C LEU A 41 9.24 4.07 -13.78
N SER A 42 8.03 3.92 -14.34
CA SER A 42 7.88 3.53 -15.74
C SER A 42 8.45 4.62 -16.67
N VAL A 43 8.11 5.88 -16.41
CA VAL A 43 8.63 7.02 -17.18
C VAL A 43 10.12 7.22 -16.94
N GLY A 44 10.55 7.23 -15.66
CA GLY A 44 11.96 7.40 -15.31
C GLY A 44 12.85 6.31 -15.90
N GLY A 45 12.42 5.05 -15.83
CA GLY A 45 13.13 3.91 -16.42
C GLY A 45 13.19 3.98 -17.94
N TRP A 46 12.11 4.38 -18.60
CA TRP A 46 12.10 4.60 -20.05
C TRP A 46 13.14 5.65 -20.47
N LEU A 47 13.12 6.82 -19.81
CA LEU A 47 14.03 7.92 -20.13
C LEU A 47 15.49 7.59 -19.79
N GLN A 48 15.73 6.89 -18.68
CA GLN A 48 17.06 6.40 -18.34
C GLN A 48 17.55 5.42 -19.41
N GLY A 49 16.70 4.49 -19.85
CA GLY A 49 17.03 3.54 -20.92
C GLY A 49 17.41 4.25 -22.22
N VAL A 50 16.63 5.24 -22.65
CA VAL A 50 16.95 6.07 -23.83
C VAL A 50 18.26 6.82 -23.65
N ALA A 51 18.53 7.39 -22.47
CA ALA A 51 19.76 8.10 -22.19
C ALA A 51 21.01 7.20 -22.27
N MET A 52 20.87 5.91 -21.96
CA MET A 52 21.96 4.93 -22.04
C MET A 52 22.24 4.41 -23.46
N LEU A 53 21.41 4.76 -24.45
CA LEU A 53 21.68 4.43 -25.86
C LEU A 53 22.73 5.34 -26.49
N ASP A 54 23.00 6.50 -25.87
CA ASP A 54 24.03 7.44 -26.34
C ASP A 54 25.39 7.09 -25.72
N ALA A 55 26.27 6.50 -26.52
CA ALA A 55 27.62 6.12 -26.11
C ALA A 55 28.53 7.32 -25.77
N GLY A 56 28.20 8.52 -26.23
CA GLY A 56 28.93 9.74 -25.89
C GLY A 56 28.55 10.33 -24.53
N ARG A 57 27.46 9.85 -23.93
CA ARG A 57 26.92 10.38 -22.68
C ARG A 57 27.46 9.62 -21.46
N PRO A 58 27.98 10.30 -20.44
CA PRO A 58 28.37 9.65 -19.19
C PRO A 58 27.20 8.93 -18.52
N PHE A 59 27.43 7.70 -18.02
CA PHE A 59 26.41 6.95 -17.28
C PHE A 59 25.84 7.73 -16.08
N ALA A 60 26.66 8.54 -15.42
CA ALA A 60 26.24 9.38 -14.29
C ALA A 60 25.08 10.32 -14.65
N ASP A 61 25.01 10.81 -15.88
CA ASP A 61 23.92 11.69 -16.33
C ASP A 61 22.58 10.95 -16.40
N SER A 62 22.60 9.66 -16.75
CA SER A 62 21.40 8.82 -16.74
C SER A 62 20.85 8.62 -15.31
N VAL A 63 21.73 8.59 -14.31
CA VAL A 63 21.37 8.46 -12.89
C VAL A 63 20.84 9.79 -12.36
N ILE A 64 21.47 10.91 -12.72
CA ILE A 64 21.03 12.25 -12.30
C ILE A 64 19.64 12.55 -12.86
N LEU A 65 19.35 12.13 -14.10
CA LEU A 65 18.03 12.24 -14.74
C LEU A 65 16.90 11.61 -13.90
N LEU A 66 17.21 10.57 -13.11
CA LEU A 66 16.21 9.86 -12.31
C LEU A 66 15.75 10.61 -11.06
N LYS A 67 16.47 11.64 -10.59
CA LYS A 67 16.17 12.33 -9.32
C LYS A 67 14.67 12.64 -9.09
N PRO A 68 13.96 13.36 -9.98
CA PRO A 68 12.55 13.67 -9.76
C PRO A 68 11.64 12.42 -9.74
N TYR A 69 12.00 11.38 -10.49
CA TYR A 69 11.24 10.12 -10.52
C TYR A 69 11.43 9.31 -9.24
N LEU A 70 12.63 9.33 -8.67
CA LEU A 70 12.93 8.69 -7.39
C LEU A 70 12.32 9.44 -6.19
N GLU A 71 12.21 10.77 -6.28
CA GLU A 71 11.45 11.58 -5.32
C GLU A 71 9.96 11.23 -5.38
N ALA A 72 9.36 11.22 -6.57
CA ALA A 72 7.96 10.82 -6.76
C ALA A 72 7.69 9.39 -6.28
N ARG A 73 8.61 8.46 -6.56
CA ARG A 73 8.59 7.09 -6.03
C ARG A 73 8.53 7.07 -4.50
N SER A 74 9.32 7.92 -3.85
CA SER A 74 9.40 8.01 -2.38
C SER A 74 8.12 8.60 -1.78
N VAL A 75 7.50 9.55 -2.48
CA VAL A 75 6.16 10.07 -2.14
C VAL A 75 5.12 8.96 -2.24
N GLY A 76 5.05 8.26 -3.38
CA GLY A 76 4.11 7.14 -3.57
C GLY A 76 4.32 6.03 -2.53
N GLY A 77 5.58 5.69 -2.25
CA GLY A 77 5.99 4.76 -1.19
C GLY A 77 5.49 5.17 0.19
N THR A 78 5.65 6.44 0.57
CA THR A 78 5.17 6.97 1.85
C THR A 78 3.66 6.88 1.97
N VAL A 79 2.91 7.21 0.92
CA VAL A 79 1.44 7.09 0.92
C VAL A 79 1.01 5.63 1.08
N MET A 80 1.69 4.69 0.41
CA MET A 80 1.44 3.25 0.62
C MET A 80 1.73 2.85 2.06
N THR A 81 2.86 3.28 2.64
CA THR A 81 3.24 3.00 4.03
C THR A 81 2.17 3.48 5.02
N ILE A 82 1.63 4.69 4.82
CA ILE A 82 0.51 5.20 5.62
C ILE A 82 -0.67 4.23 5.55
N GLY A 83 -1.04 3.76 4.35
CA GLY A 83 -2.09 2.76 4.18
C GLY A 83 -1.86 1.49 5.01
N HIS A 84 -0.63 0.97 5.05
CA HIS A 84 -0.29 -0.22 5.83
C HIS A 84 -0.34 0.04 7.35
N VAL A 85 0.00 1.25 7.80
CA VAL A 85 -0.18 1.65 9.19
C VAL A 85 -1.67 1.66 9.56
N LEU A 86 -2.55 2.15 8.68
CA LEU A 86 -4.01 2.10 8.91
C LEU A 86 -4.53 0.67 9.02
N LEU A 87 -4.02 -0.25 8.17
CA LEU A 87 -4.29 -1.68 8.31
C LEU A 87 -3.87 -2.21 9.67
N ALA A 88 -2.62 -1.93 10.09
CA ALA A 88 -2.08 -2.40 11.36
C ALA A 88 -2.89 -1.90 12.56
N ILE A 89 -3.30 -0.61 12.55
CA ILE A 89 -4.16 -0.02 13.57
C ILE A 89 -5.51 -0.75 13.62
N ASN A 90 -6.14 -1.01 12.48
CA ASN A 90 -7.44 -1.67 12.44
C ASN A 90 -7.37 -3.14 12.93
N VAL A 91 -6.30 -3.85 12.56
CA VAL A 91 -6.00 -5.21 13.04
C VAL A 91 -5.78 -5.22 14.54
N PHE A 92 -4.98 -4.29 15.07
CA PHE A 92 -4.77 -4.13 16.51
C PHE A 92 -6.10 -3.86 17.25
N GLY A 93 -6.95 -3.01 16.67
CA GLY A 93 -8.27 -2.71 17.20
C GLY A 93 -9.18 -3.93 17.32
N ILE A 94 -9.11 -4.91 16.41
CA ILE A 94 -9.84 -6.17 16.56
C ILE A 94 -9.47 -6.86 17.89
N PHE A 95 -8.19 -6.90 18.25
CA PHE A 95 -7.74 -7.61 19.44
C PHE A 95 -8.03 -6.87 20.75
N VAL A 96 -7.97 -5.54 20.73
CA VAL A 96 -8.08 -4.70 21.93
C VAL A 96 -9.51 -4.21 22.19
N LEU A 97 -10.27 -3.86 21.14
CA LEU A 97 -11.51 -3.11 21.27
C LEU A 97 -12.77 -3.94 21.06
N THR A 98 -12.66 -5.12 20.45
CA THR A 98 -13.83 -5.91 20.03
C THR A 98 -13.89 -7.25 20.76
N ARG A 99 -15.11 -7.67 21.13
CA ARG A 99 -15.37 -8.96 21.77
C ARG A 99 -15.87 -9.97 20.73
N PRO A 100 -15.53 -11.26 20.85
CA PRO A 100 -16.10 -12.30 20.00
C PRO A 100 -17.62 -12.31 20.12
N ALA A 101 -18.33 -12.48 19.00
CA ALA A 101 -19.77 -12.69 19.01
C ALA A 101 -20.11 -13.96 19.80
N SER A 102 -21.09 -13.88 20.71
CA SER A 102 -21.55 -15.04 21.48
C SER A 102 -22.14 -16.09 20.54
N ARG A 103 -21.67 -17.33 20.64
CA ARG A 103 -22.04 -18.46 19.78
C ARG A 103 -23.41 -19.07 20.18
N ASN A 104 -24.39 -18.25 20.55
CA ASN A 104 -25.65 -18.70 21.18
C ASN A 104 -26.89 -18.67 20.26
N GLY A 105 -26.72 -18.68 18.93
CA GLY A 105 -27.86 -18.59 17.99
C GLY A 105 -27.98 -19.73 16.97
N ALA A 106 -27.17 -20.79 17.05
CA ALA A 106 -27.13 -21.84 16.02
C ALA A 106 -27.94 -23.11 16.34
N ILE A 107 -28.91 -23.01 17.25
CA ILE A 107 -29.90 -24.06 17.52
C ILE A 107 -31.26 -23.42 17.82
N ALA A 108 -32.01 -23.14 16.75
CA ALA A 108 -33.47 -23.02 16.75
C ALA A 108 -33.95 -23.30 15.33
#